data_AF-B6WT33-F1
#
_entry.id   AF-B6WT33-F1
#
_cell.length_a   1.000
_cell.length_b   1.000
_cell.length_c   1.000
_cell.angle_alpha   90.00
_cell.angle_beta   90.00
_cell.angle_gamma   90.00
#
_symmetry.space_group_name_H-M   'P 1'
#
loop_
_entity.id
_entity.type
_entity.pdbx_description
1 polymer ?
#
loop_
_entity_poly.entity_id
_entity_poly.type
_entity_poly.pdbx_seq_one_letter_code
_entity_poly.pdbx_strand_id
1 'polypeptide(L)'
;MRYSGSPLPMGFGEASQSKSVCLIDFAGRSARVELLPVPEFQKLERVSGSMSDIRSRLAALRDSGSSAWLEVVYTGDDLEGSLRQQVETAVAGSGLRVLKIRNARLLDSQPGLDDTGRNLEELSETEVFSRCLAARKIEGAQADLLMRLYGEILTAMHETDSNAE
;
A
#
# COMPACT_ATOMS: atom_id res chain seq x y z
N MET A 1 22.66 26.83 -4.91
CA MET A 1 22.48 25.96 -3.72
C MET A 1 22.17 24.55 -4.21
N ARG A 2 22.73 23.51 -3.58
CA ARG A 2 22.54 22.10 -3.96
C ARG A 2 22.18 21.28 -2.72
N TYR A 3 21.28 20.32 -2.87
CA TYR A 3 20.99 19.31 -1.86
C TYR A 3 21.72 18.02 -2.21
N SER A 4 22.46 17.47 -1.26
CA SER A 4 23.17 16.18 -1.43
C SER A 4 22.23 14.98 -1.37
N GLY A 5 21.03 15.15 -0.81
CA GLY A 5 20.09 14.05 -0.55
C GLY A 5 20.57 13.12 0.56
N SER A 6 19.82 12.05 0.80
CA SER A 6 20.19 10.98 1.73
C SER A 6 21.17 9.99 1.06
N PRO A 7 22.13 9.42 1.81
CA PRO A 7 23.03 8.39 1.28
C PRO A 7 22.36 7.01 1.18
N LEU A 8 21.20 6.83 1.84
CA LEU A 8 20.39 5.62 1.82
C LEU A 8 18.95 5.95 1.40
N PRO A 9 18.24 5.03 0.73
CA PRO A 9 16.84 5.26 0.38
C PRO A 9 15.99 5.29 1.65
N MET A 10 15.32 6.41 1.91
CA MET A 10 14.50 6.59 3.11
C MET A 10 13.07 6.06 2.94
N GLY A 11 12.68 5.75 1.69
CA GLY A 11 11.41 5.14 1.38
C GLY A 11 11.31 4.70 -0.08
N PHE A 12 10.20 4.03 -0.41
CA PHE A 12 9.97 3.45 -1.73
C PHE A 12 9.81 4.48 -2.87
N GLY A 13 9.59 5.76 -2.56
CA GLY A 13 9.63 6.83 -3.56
C GLY A 13 11.03 7.10 -4.12
N GLU A 14 12.07 6.66 -3.40
CA GLU A 14 13.48 6.83 -3.77
C GLU A 14 14.09 5.52 -4.33
N ALA A 15 13.30 4.47 -4.49
CA ALA A 15 13.76 3.14 -4.88
C ALA A 15 14.50 3.10 -6.24
N SER A 16 14.17 4.02 -7.16
CA SER A 16 14.83 4.13 -8.47
C SER A 16 15.95 5.18 -8.50
N GLN A 17 16.20 5.88 -7.39
CA GLN A 17 17.17 6.98 -7.34
C GLN A 17 18.54 6.46 -6.89
N SER A 18 19.57 6.68 -7.71
CA SER A 18 20.95 6.44 -7.31
C SER A 18 21.38 7.42 -6.22
N LYS A 19 22.00 6.89 -5.17
CA LYS A 19 22.49 7.68 -4.04
C LYS A 19 23.93 8.14 -4.27
N SER A 20 24.27 9.34 -3.82
CA SER A 20 25.60 9.91 -4.00
C SER A 20 25.96 10.88 -2.88
N VAL A 21 27.26 11.05 -2.63
CA VAL A 21 27.80 12.10 -1.75
C VAL A 21 28.41 13.20 -2.63
N CYS A 22 28.24 14.47 -2.24
CA CYS A 22 28.91 15.59 -2.90
C CYS A 22 30.31 15.80 -2.31
N LEU A 23 31.35 15.61 -3.11
CA LEU A 23 32.69 16.11 -2.82
C LEU A 23 32.81 17.54 -3.35
N ILE A 24 33.26 18.48 -2.52
CA ILE A 24 33.38 19.89 -2.91
C ILE A 24 34.80 20.35 -2.67
N ASP A 25 35.49 20.70 -3.76
CA ASP A 25 36.83 21.25 -3.73
C ASP A 25 36.78 22.77 -3.95
N PHE A 26 37.45 23.52 -3.07
CA PHE A 26 37.55 24.98 -3.18
C PHE A 26 38.94 25.39 -3.64
N ALA A 27 39.00 26.22 -4.69
CA ALA A 27 40.18 26.93 -5.13
C ALA A 27 39.91 28.43 -5.05
N GLY A 28 40.27 29.03 -3.90
CA GLY A 28 39.93 30.42 -3.60
C GLY A 28 38.41 30.64 -3.52
N ARG A 29 37.85 31.39 -4.49
CA ARG A 29 36.39 31.65 -4.59
C ARG A 29 35.65 30.68 -5.50
N SER A 30 36.36 29.80 -6.19
CA SER A 30 35.77 28.80 -7.08
C SER A 30 35.52 27.50 -6.34
N ALA A 31 34.36 26.91 -6.54
CA ALA A 31 34.00 25.60 -5.98
C ALA A 31 33.76 24.61 -7.13
N ARG A 32 34.37 23.43 -7.06
CA ARG A 32 34.10 22.29 -7.93
C ARG A 32 33.32 21.26 -7.15
N VAL A 33 32.22 20.76 -7.72
CA VAL A 33 31.38 19.75 -7.08
C VAL A 33 31.44 18.46 -7.89
N GLU A 34 31.83 17.37 -7.24
CA GLU A 34 31.85 16.02 -7.78
C GLU A 34 30.85 15.13 -7.03
N LEU A 35 30.21 14.20 -7.73
CA LEU A 35 29.30 13.22 -7.12
C LEU A 35 29.96 11.86 -7.05
N LEU A 36 30.10 11.35 -5.84
CA LEU A 36 30.61 10.01 -5.59
C LEU A 36 29.42 9.07 -5.33
N PRO A 37 29.18 8.04 -6.15
CA PRO A 37 28.04 7.13 -5.96
C PRO A 37 28.21 6.31 -4.68
N VAL A 38 27.10 6.11 -3.96
CA VAL A 38 27.04 5.24 -2.79
C VAL A 38 26.63 3.84 -3.24
N PRO A 39 27.35 2.77 -2.83
CA PRO A 39 26.94 1.39 -3.10
C PRO A 39 25.54 1.08 -2.57
N GLU A 40 24.76 0.32 -3.33
CA GLU A 40 23.44 -0.12 -2.89
C GLU A 40 23.58 -1.34 -1.96
N PHE A 41 23.26 -1.15 -0.68
CA PHE A 41 23.36 -2.23 0.32
C PHE A 41 22.09 -3.08 0.43
N GLN A 42 20.93 -2.49 0.16
CA GLN A 42 19.64 -3.15 0.20
C GLN A 42 18.73 -2.55 -0.84
N LYS A 43 18.32 -3.36 -1.81
CA LYS A 43 17.40 -2.94 -2.87
C LYS A 43 16.01 -2.77 -2.31
N LEU A 44 15.40 -1.62 -2.58
CA LEU A 44 13.96 -1.38 -2.40
C LEU A 44 13.28 -1.50 -3.76
N GLU A 45 12.09 -2.09 -3.79
CA GLU A 45 11.32 -2.17 -5.04
C GLU A 45 9.83 -1.97 -4.77
N ARG A 46 9.21 -1.13 -5.60
CA ARG A 46 7.77 -0.94 -5.62
C ARG A 46 7.17 -1.77 -6.75
N VAL A 47 6.21 -2.62 -6.41
CA VAL A 47 5.43 -3.42 -7.35
C VAL A 47 4.00 -2.89 -7.34
N SER A 48 3.51 -2.41 -8.47
CA SER A 48 2.16 -1.86 -8.60
C SER A 48 1.42 -2.43 -9.79
N GLY A 49 0.12 -2.66 -9.65
CA GLY A 49 -0.73 -3.12 -10.75
C GLY A 49 -1.93 -3.95 -10.30
N SER A 50 -2.49 -4.69 -11.25
CA SER A 50 -3.48 -5.74 -10.96
C SER A 50 -2.83 -6.92 -10.23
N MET A 51 -3.64 -7.85 -9.74
CA MET A 51 -3.12 -9.01 -9.04
C MET A 51 -2.29 -9.93 -9.96
N SER A 52 -2.61 -10.01 -11.25
CA SER A 52 -1.77 -10.72 -12.23
C SER A 52 -0.41 -10.07 -12.42
N ASP A 53 -0.35 -8.73 -12.48
CA ASP A 53 0.90 -7.99 -12.68
C ASP A 53 1.82 -8.17 -11.48
N ILE A 54 1.27 -8.02 -10.28
CA ILE A 54 1.99 -8.21 -9.02
C ILE A 54 2.54 -9.64 -8.95
N ARG A 55 1.73 -10.67 -9.23
CA ARG A 55 2.20 -12.07 -9.22
C ARG A 55 3.33 -12.31 -10.21
N SER A 56 3.17 -11.82 -11.44
CA SER A 56 4.19 -11.94 -12.49
C SER A 56 5.51 -11.28 -12.06
N ARG A 57 5.43 -10.08 -11.48
CA ARG A 57 6.63 -9.37 -11.02
C ARG A 57 7.30 -10.07 -9.83
N LEU A 58 6.52 -10.54 -8.86
CA LEU A 58 7.06 -11.29 -7.71
C LEU A 58 7.74 -12.60 -8.15
N ALA A 59 7.16 -13.31 -9.13
CA ALA A 59 7.78 -14.51 -9.70
C ALA A 59 9.14 -14.19 -10.35
N ALA A 60 9.22 -13.16 -11.20
CA ALA A 60 10.48 -12.76 -11.82
C ALA A 60 11.55 -12.34 -10.80
N LEU A 61 11.14 -11.69 -9.70
CA LEU A 61 12.06 -11.31 -8.61
C LEU A 61 12.56 -12.53 -7.84
N ARG A 62 11.70 -13.53 -7.61
CA ARG A 62 12.09 -14.79 -6.99
C ARG A 62 13.04 -15.59 -7.88
N ASP A 63 12.75 -15.68 -9.18
CA ASP A 63 13.54 -16.46 -10.13
C ASP A 63 14.93 -15.83 -10.35
N SER A 64 15.06 -14.52 -10.15
CA SER A 64 16.36 -13.82 -10.15
C SER A 64 17.11 -13.93 -8.81
N GLY A 65 16.56 -14.61 -7.80
CA GLY A 65 17.19 -14.75 -6.48
C GLY A 65 17.29 -13.45 -5.70
N SER A 66 16.43 -12.47 -6.00
CA SER A 66 16.47 -11.14 -5.38
C SER A 66 16.10 -11.21 -3.90
N SER A 67 16.79 -10.40 -3.09
CA SER A 67 16.47 -10.16 -1.67
C SER A 67 15.91 -8.76 -1.42
N ALA A 68 15.27 -8.18 -2.44
CA ALA A 68 14.71 -6.84 -2.36
C ALA A 68 13.62 -6.72 -1.29
N TRP A 69 13.54 -5.55 -0.67
CA TRP A 69 12.42 -5.18 0.18
C TRP A 69 11.34 -4.56 -0.67
N LEU A 70 10.10 -4.98 -0.45
CA LEU A 70 9.00 -4.75 -1.37
C LEU A 70 7.91 -3.89 -0.75
N GLU A 71 7.43 -2.95 -1.56
CA GLU A 71 6.14 -2.30 -1.39
C GLU A 71 5.21 -2.75 -2.51
N VAL A 72 4.09 -3.37 -2.14
CA VAL A 72 3.07 -3.81 -3.07
C VAL A 72 1.91 -2.83 -3.06
N VAL A 73 1.55 -2.32 -4.23
CA VAL A 73 0.43 -1.38 -4.42
C VAL A 73 -0.56 -1.97 -5.40
N TYR A 74 -1.67 -2.49 -4.89
CA TYR A 74 -2.76 -2.97 -5.73
C TYR A 74 -3.58 -1.81 -6.28
N THR A 75 -3.72 -1.78 -7.61
CA THR A 75 -4.45 -0.75 -8.36
C THR A 75 -5.53 -1.35 -9.27
N GLY A 76 -5.91 -2.61 -9.06
CA GLY A 76 -6.81 -3.33 -9.95
C GLY A 76 -8.31 -3.06 -9.73
N ASP A 77 -9.07 -3.49 -10.76
CA ASP A 77 -10.52 -3.66 -10.90
C ASP A 77 -11.32 -4.20 -9.70
N ASP A 78 -10.72 -5.20 -9.05
CA ASP A 78 -11.48 -6.22 -8.34
C ASP A 78 -11.34 -6.08 -6.82
N LEU A 79 -12.38 -6.51 -6.10
CA LEU A 79 -12.38 -6.60 -4.64
C LEU A 79 -11.52 -7.78 -4.19
N GLU A 80 -10.22 -7.55 -4.05
CA GLU A 80 -9.26 -8.59 -3.65
C GLU A 80 -9.17 -8.71 -2.12
N GLY A 81 -10.13 -9.40 -1.50
CA GLY A 81 -10.16 -9.64 -0.05
C GLY A 81 -8.98 -10.46 0.50
N SER A 82 -8.25 -11.16 -0.38
CA SER A 82 -7.11 -12.02 -0.01
C SER A 82 -5.75 -11.48 -0.46
N LEU A 83 -5.66 -10.19 -0.83
CA LEU A 83 -4.42 -9.57 -1.37
C LEU A 83 -3.18 -9.88 -0.52
N ARG A 84 -3.26 -9.71 0.80
CA ARG A 84 -2.15 -9.98 1.71
C ARG A 84 -1.72 -11.45 1.64
N GLN A 85 -2.68 -12.37 1.76
CA GLN A 85 -2.39 -13.82 1.73
C GLN A 85 -1.76 -14.23 0.40
N GLN A 86 -2.25 -13.71 -0.73
CA GLN A 86 -1.70 -14.02 -2.05
C GLN A 86 -0.27 -13.50 -2.23
N VAL A 87 -0.01 -12.27 -1.77
CA VAL A 87 1.34 -11.67 -1.81
C VAL A 87 2.31 -12.47 -0.95
N GLU A 88 1.95 -12.80 0.30
CA GLU A 88 2.78 -13.59 1.20
C GLU A 88 3.06 -14.98 0.63
N THR A 89 2.05 -15.63 0.05
CA THR A 89 2.21 -16.94 -0.61
C THR A 89 3.16 -16.85 -1.81
N ALA A 90 3.10 -15.76 -2.57
CA ALA A 90 3.95 -15.57 -3.74
C ALA A 90 5.44 -15.37 -3.37
N VAL A 91 5.73 -14.75 -2.23
CA VAL A 91 7.11 -14.52 -1.75
C VAL A 91 7.62 -15.60 -0.80
N ALA A 92 6.77 -16.55 -0.39
CA ALA A 92 7.15 -17.63 0.52
C ALA A 92 8.35 -18.43 -0.01
N GLY A 93 9.32 -18.68 0.86
CA GLY A 93 10.55 -19.41 0.52
C GLY A 93 11.57 -18.62 -0.34
N SER A 94 11.32 -17.33 -0.61
CA SER A 94 12.27 -16.45 -1.30
C SER A 94 13.01 -15.53 -0.33
N GLY A 95 14.06 -14.86 -0.82
CA GLY A 95 14.75 -13.80 -0.07
C GLY A 95 14.01 -12.46 -0.04
N LEU A 96 12.86 -12.35 -0.73
CA LEU A 96 12.08 -11.13 -0.82
C LEU A 96 11.39 -10.85 0.51
N ARG A 97 11.36 -9.57 0.90
CA ARG A 97 10.70 -9.13 2.14
C ARG A 97 9.63 -8.10 1.84
N VAL A 98 8.37 -8.46 2.05
CA VAL A 98 7.26 -7.53 1.90
C VAL A 98 7.15 -6.68 3.15
N LEU A 99 7.34 -5.36 3.01
CA LEU A 99 7.28 -4.42 4.13
C LEU A 99 5.96 -3.67 4.19
N LYS A 100 5.34 -3.42 3.04
CA LYS A 100 4.11 -2.64 2.95
C LYS A 100 3.23 -3.17 1.82
N ILE A 101 1.94 -3.33 2.12
CA ILE A 101 0.91 -3.67 1.15
C ILE A 101 -0.14 -2.56 1.22
N ARG A 102 -0.43 -1.94 0.08
CA ARG A 102 -1.47 -0.91 -0.05
C ARG A 102 -2.48 -1.34 -1.09
N ASN A 103 -3.75 -1.14 -0.81
CA ASN A 103 -4.80 -1.19 -1.81
C ASN A 103 -5.20 0.25 -2.13
N ALA A 104 -4.83 0.73 -3.33
CA ALA A 104 -5.05 2.12 -3.73
C ALA A 104 -6.54 2.50 -3.69
N ARG A 105 -7.45 1.56 -3.94
CA ARG A 105 -8.90 1.80 -3.84
C ARG A 105 -9.36 2.10 -2.43
N LEU A 106 -8.82 1.42 -1.42
CA LEU A 106 -9.21 1.66 -0.02
C LEU A 106 -8.73 3.03 0.48
N LEU A 107 -7.64 3.55 -0.09
CA LEU A 107 -7.13 4.88 0.22
C LEU A 107 -7.95 5.99 -0.46
N ASP A 108 -8.39 5.81 -1.70
CA ASP A 108 -9.28 6.76 -2.40
C ASP A 108 -10.74 6.70 -1.91
N SER A 109 -11.14 5.59 -1.27
CA SER A 109 -12.46 5.44 -0.65
C SER A 109 -12.45 5.71 0.85
N GLN A 110 -11.40 6.34 1.39
CA GLN A 110 -11.59 7.11 2.61
C GLN A 110 -12.61 8.18 2.26
N PRO A 111 -13.82 8.16 2.85
CA PRO A 111 -14.70 9.30 2.70
C PRO A 111 -13.92 10.47 3.27
N GLY A 112 -13.41 11.34 2.40
CA GLY A 112 -13.21 12.73 2.81
C GLY A 112 -14.52 13.15 3.45
N LEU A 113 -14.44 13.89 4.55
CA LEU A 113 -15.59 14.52 5.19
C LEU A 113 -16.55 15.02 4.11
N ASP A 114 -17.63 14.29 3.87
CA ASP A 114 -18.60 14.68 2.85
C ASP A 114 -19.30 15.96 3.32
N ASP A 115 -19.80 16.71 2.34
CA ASP A 115 -20.51 18.01 2.34
C ASP A 115 -21.68 18.15 3.35
N THR A 116 -21.91 17.15 4.19
CA THR A 116 -22.93 17.11 5.26
C THR A 116 -22.40 17.48 6.64
N GLY A 117 -21.08 17.55 6.84
CA GLY A 117 -20.47 18.01 8.10
C GLY A 117 -20.70 17.09 9.31
N ARG A 118 -21.22 15.87 9.12
CA ARG A 118 -21.44 14.91 10.21
C ARG A 118 -20.15 14.17 10.55
N ASN A 119 -19.87 14.05 11.85
CA ASN A 119 -18.74 13.26 12.34
C ASN A 119 -19.03 11.76 12.26
N LEU A 120 -17.96 10.95 12.14
CA LEU A 120 -18.05 9.50 12.10
C LEU A 120 -18.78 8.90 13.33
N GLU A 121 -18.71 9.59 14.46
CA GLU A 121 -19.36 9.21 15.72
C GLU A 121 -20.90 9.32 15.68
N GLU A 122 -21.47 10.03 14.70
CA GLU A 122 -22.92 10.20 14.53
C GLU A 122 -23.53 9.19 13.55
N LEU A 123 -22.70 8.35 12.91
CA LEU A 123 -23.12 7.37 11.90
C LEU A 123 -23.23 5.98 12.54
N SER A 124 -24.34 5.28 12.30
CA SER A 124 -24.46 3.87 12.69
C SER A 124 -23.58 2.98 11.81
N GLU A 125 -23.23 1.77 12.29
CA GLU A 125 -22.41 0.83 11.52
C GLU A 125 -23.05 0.45 10.18
N THR A 126 -24.38 0.43 10.11
CA THR A 126 -25.15 0.19 8.88
C THR A 126 -25.15 1.38 7.94
N GLU A 127 -25.14 2.61 8.46
CA GLU A 127 -25.06 3.83 7.65
C GLU A 127 -23.65 4.03 7.09
N VAL A 128 -22.61 3.73 7.87
CA VAL A 128 -21.23 3.70 7.37
C VAL A 128 -21.08 2.70 6.24
N PHE A 129 -21.60 1.47 6.42
CA PHE A 129 -21.49 0.43 5.41
C PHE A 129 -22.27 0.77 4.13
N SER A 130 -23.48 1.31 4.23
CA SER A 130 -24.26 1.74 3.05
C SER A 130 -23.55 2.86 2.28
N ARG A 131 -22.93 3.83 2.97
CA ARG A 131 -22.10 4.86 2.35
C ARG A 131 -20.86 4.27 1.67
N CYS A 132 -20.23 3.26 2.28
CA CYS A 132 -19.13 2.53 1.63
C CYS A 132 -19.57 1.81 0.34
N LEU A 133 -20.78 1.23 0.31
CA LEU A 133 -21.34 0.62 -0.91
C LEU A 133 -21.58 1.68 -1.99
N ALA A 134 -22.18 2.82 -1.62
CA ALA A 134 -22.44 3.93 -2.54
C ALA A 134 -21.15 4.55 -3.10
N ALA A 135 -20.15 4.81 -2.25
CA ALA A 135 -18.85 5.31 -2.67
C ALA A 135 -18.13 4.37 -3.66
N ARG A 136 -18.43 3.08 -3.59
CA ARG A 136 -17.90 2.03 -4.49
C ARG A 136 -18.80 1.74 -5.69
N LYS A 137 -19.89 2.51 -5.88
CA LYS A 137 -20.89 2.33 -6.95
C LYS A 137 -21.48 0.92 -7.01
N ILE A 138 -21.63 0.29 -5.84
CA ILE A 138 -22.27 -1.03 -5.71
C ILE A 138 -23.75 -0.77 -5.47
N GLU A 139 -24.58 -1.11 -6.46
CA GLU A 139 -26.02 -0.79 -6.47
C GLU A 139 -26.89 -2.04 -6.79
N GLY A 140 -28.19 -1.91 -6.56
CA GLY A 140 -29.18 -2.94 -6.89
C GLY A 140 -29.07 -4.20 -6.03
N ALA A 141 -29.38 -5.37 -6.62
CA ALA A 141 -29.48 -6.64 -5.90
C ALA A 141 -28.18 -7.05 -5.17
N GLN A 142 -27.03 -6.57 -5.64
CA GLN A 142 -25.74 -6.82 -4.99
C GLN A 142 -25.62 -6.01 -3.68
N ALA A 143 -26.06 -4.75 -3.67
CA ALA A 143 -26.05 -3.92 -2.47
C ALA A 143 -26.99 -4.49 -1.40
N ASP A 144 -28.19 -4.94 -1.81
CA ASP A 144 -29.17 -5.55 -0.90
C ASP A 144 -28.65 -6.84 -0.27
N LEU A 145 -27.99 -7.69 -1.05
CA LEU A 145 -27.38 -8.92 -0.55
C LEU A 145 -26.26 -8.62 0.45
N LEU A 146 -25.38 -7.67 0.14
CA LEU A 146 -24.28 -7.27 1.01
C LEU A 146 -24.77 -6.65 2.32
N MET A 147 -25.82 -5.83 2.27
CA MET A 147 -26.44 -5.26 3.47
C MET A 147 -27.05 -6.33 4.38
N ARG A 148 -27.67 -7.37 3.80
CA ARG A 148 -28.21 -8.50 4.57
C ARG A 148 -27.12 -9.30 5.25
N LEU A 149 -26.09 -9.71 4.49
CA LEU A 149 -24.96 -10.47 5.03
C LEU A 149 -24.22 -9.69 6.11
N TYR A 150 -24.07 -8.38 5.93
CA TYR A 150 -23.47 -7.50 6.94
C TYR A 150 -24.30 -7.48 8.23
N GLY A 151 -25.63 -7.38 8.12
CA GLY A 151 -26.53 -7.46 9.27
C GLY A 151 -26.41 -8.78 10.03
N GLU A 152 -26.37 -9.92 9.31
CA GLU A 152 -26.17 -11.24 9.92
C GLU A 152 -24.85 -11.34 10.68
N ILE A 153 -23.76 -10.79 10.13
CA ILE A 153 -22.44 -10.77 10.80
C ILE A 153 -22.48 -9.90 12.05
N LEU A 154 -23.09 -8.72 12.00
CA LEU A 154 -23.24 -7.85 13.17
C LEU A 154 -24.04 -8.53 14.28
N THR A 155 -25.16 -9.18 13.93
CA THR A 155 -25.95 -9.95 14.90
C THR A 155 -25.12 -11.06 15.52
N ALA A 156 -24.39 -11.85 14.70
CA ALA A 156 -23.54 -12.92 15.21
C ALA A 156 -22.41 -12.41 16.12
N MET A 157 -21.81 -11.25 15.81
CA MET A 157 -20.78 -10.63 16.65
C MET A 157 -21.37 -10.17 17.99
N HIS A 158 -22.51 -9.48 17.99
CA HIS A 158 -23.17 -9.03 19.21
C HIS A 158 -23.68 -10.18 20.08
N GLU A 159 -24.19 -11.26 19.48
CA GLU A 159 -24.61 -12.47 20.21
C GLU A 159 -23.42 -13.23 20.82
N THR A 160 -22.26 -13.19 20.17
CA THR A 160 -21.03 -13.82 20.69
C THR A 160 -20.44 -13.03 21.86
N ASP A 161 -20.48 -11.69 21.81
CA ASP A 161 -20.08 -10.82 22.93
C ASP A 161 -21.04 -10.93 24.13
N SER A 162 -22.34 -11.12 23.88
CA SER A 162 -23.36 -11.24 24.93
C SER A 162 -23.25 -12.55 25.74
N ASN A 163 -22.66 -13.60 25.16
CA ASN A 163 -22.44 -14.90 25.80
C ASN A 163 -21.07 -15.02 26.50
N ALA A 164 -20.29 -13.93 26.52
CA ALA A 164 -18.98 -13.87 27.16
C ALA A 164 -18.98 -13.23 28.56
N GLU A 165 -20.16 -12.87 29.10
CA GLU A 165 -20.36 -12.47 30.52
C GLU A 165 -20.89 -13.63 31.39
#